data_AF-A0A645GD01-F1
#
_entry.id   AF-A0A645GD01-F1
#
_cell.length_a   1.000
_cell.length_b   1.000
_cell.length_c   1.000
_cell.angle_alpha   90.00
_cell.angle_beta   90.00
_cell.angle_gamma   90.00
#
_symmetry.space_group_name_H-M   'P 1'
#
loop_
_entity.id
_entity.type
_entity.pdbx_description
1 polymer ?
#
loop_
_entity_poly.entity_id
_entity_poly.type
_entity_poly.pdbx_seq_one_letter_code
_entity_poly.pdbx_strand_id
1 'polypeptide(L)'
;MLTTGGFDHNPALIKEYASRAEGDFSFASAGNTGDGLTMAKKAGADVIGNGSVIGFRRVIGEPAYVTEICLLMWMPYLYVNKDGKRFVNETIDYPIFYEALIQQPDQISYLIFDGNTYVETLDKAVEKGSAFKADTLEDLAKAAGIDPAGLKTTVEAYN
;
A
#
# COMPACT_ATOMS: atom_id res chain seq x y z
N MET A 1 -32.25 9.95 -7.83
CA MET A 1 -30.90 9.49 -8.23
C MET A 1 -29.97 9.72 -7.05
N LEU A 2 -29.23 8.70 -6.59
CA LEU A 2 -28.22 8.81 -5.52
C LEU A 2 -26.83 8.69 -6.15
N THR A 3 -25.95 9.64 -5.88
CA THR A 3 -24.59 9.73 -6.45
C THR A 3 -23.59 10.16 -5.37
N THR A 4 -23.64 9.49 -4.21
CA THR A 4 -23.08 9.98 -2.93
C THR A 4 -21.76 9.31 -2.52
N GLY A 5 -21.14 8.53 -3.40
CA GLY A 5 -19.86 7.87 -3.08
C GLY A 5 -20.00 6.69 -2.11
N GLY A 6 -18.92 6.41 -1.39
CA GLY A 6 -18.72 5.31 -0.44
C GLY A 6 -18.71 5.75 1.03
N PHE A 7 -17.97 5.01 1.86
CA PHE A 7 -18.01 5.10 3.33
C PHE A 7 -16.63 5.04 4.02
N ASP A 8 -15.55 5.30 3.28
CA ASP A 8 -14.16 5.16 3.71
C ASP A 8 -13.75 6.02 4.92
N HIS A 9 -14.56 7.01 5.31
CA HIS A 9 -14.37 7.84 6.51
C HIS A 9 -15.38 7.55 7.63
N ASN A 10 -16.10 6.43 7.55
CA ASN A 10 -17.08 6.00 8.56
C ASN A 10 -16.65 4.68 9.23
N PRO A 11 -16.03 4.74 10.42
CA PRO A 11 -15.55 3.55 11.13
C PRO A 11 -16.63 2.49 11.39
N ALA A 12 -17.88 2.90 11.62
CA ALA A 12 -18.97 1.95 11.86
C ALA A 12 -19.32 1.17 10.59
N LEU A 13 -19.38 1.84 9.44
CA LEU A 13 -19.65 1.18 8.15
C LEU A 13 -18.44 0.37 7.67
N ILE A 14 -17.20 0.83 7.90
CA ILE A 14 -16.00 0.03 7.64
C ILE A 14 -16.04 -1.25 8.45
N LYS A 15 -16.34 -1.18 9.75
CA LYS A 15 -16.47 -2.38 10.59
C LYS A 15 -17.57 -3.33 10.11
N GLU A 16 -18.70 -2.80 9.64
CA GLU A 16 -19.83 -3.61 9.15
C GLU A 16 -19.52 -4.26 7.79
N TYR A 17 -18.86 -3.54 6.88
CA TYR A 17 -18.77 -3.91 5.46
C TYR A 17 -17.36 -4.20 4.93
N ALA A 18 -16.32 -3.86 5.67
CA ALA A 18 -14.93 -3.87 5.22
C ALA A 18 -13.96 -3.96 6.41
N SER A 19 -14.25 -4.81 7.40
CA SER A 19 -13.52 -4.84 8.69
C SER A 19 -12.00 -5.01 8.56
N ARG A 20 -11.53 -5.57 7.44
CA ARG A 20 -10.09 -5.69 7.13
C ARG A 20 -9.39 -4.35 6.92
N ALA A 21 -10.12 -3.30 6.54
CA ALA A 21 -9.62 -1.94 6.37
C ALA A 21 -9.78 -1.06 7.62
N GLU A 22 -10.12 -1.65 8.77
CA GLU A 22 -10.17 -0.91 10.03
C GLU A 22 -8.79 -0.34 10.38
N GLY A 23 -8.70 0.98 10.50
CA GLY A 23 -7.45 1.68 10.82
C GLY A 23 -6.60 2.05 9.59
N ASP A 24 -7.00 1.63 8.40
CA ASP A 24 -6.32 2.02 7.16
C ASP A 24 -6.45 3.51 6.89
N PHE A 25 -5.45 4.03 6.17
CA PHE A 25 -5.49 5.39 5.66
C PHE A 25 -6.39 5.47 4.43
N SER A 26 -7.42 6.30 4.47
CA SER A 26 -8.28 6.55 3.30
C SER A 26 -7.70 7.59 2.36
N PHE A 27 -7.70 7.27 1.06
CA PHE A 27 -7.41 8.21 -0.03
C PHE A 27 -8.66 8.96 -0.52
N ALA A 28 -9.85 8.62 -0.02
CA ALA A 28 -11.09 9.24 -0.40
C ALA A 28 -11.24 10.64 0.23
N SER A 29 -12.13 11.45 -0.33
CA SER A 29 -12.46 12.76 0.24
C SER A 29 -13.09 12.60 1.63
N ALA A 30 -12.87 13.59 2.51
CA ALA A 30 -13.38 13.56 3.89
C ALA A 30 -14.91 13.43 3.98
N GLY A 31 -15.65 13.76 2.92
CA GLY A 31 -17.11 13.61 2.85
C GLY A 31 -17.59 12.19 2.55
N ASN A 32 -16.70 11.21 2.36
CA ASN A 32 -17.05 9.84 2.02
C ASN A 32 -17.49 9.03 3.25
N THR A 33 -18.61 9.43 3.86
CA THR A 33 -19.10 8.96 5.16
C THR A 33 -20.26 7.95 5.05
N GLY A 34 -20.72 7.61 3.86
CA GLY A 34 -21.78 6.62 3.63
C GLY A 34 -23.20 7.11 3.91
N ASP A 35 -23.43 8.43 3.92
CA ASP A 35 -24.76 9.00 4.17
C ASP A 35 -25.81 8.49 3.18
N GLY A 36 -25.44 8.40 1.90
CA GLY A 36 -26.33 7.87 0.86
C GLY A 36 -26.62 6.38 1.00
N LEU A 37 -25.62 5.58 1.39
CA LEU A 37 -25.82 4.16 1.71
C LEU A 37 -26.83 4.01 2.86
N THR A 38 -26.68 4.83 3.90
CA THR A 38 -27.60 4.83 5.06
C THR A 38 -29.01 5.26 4.67
N MET A 39 -29.16 6.30 3.84
CA MET A 39 -30.47 6.73 3.32
C MET A 39 -31.13 5.64 2.47
N ALA A 40 -30.37 4.96 1.60
CA ALA A 40 -30.89 3.88 0.76
C ALA A 40 -31.36 2.68 1.61
N LYS A 41 -30.57 2.25 2.60
CA LYS A 41 -30.98 1.21 3.57
C LYS A 41 -32.31 1.57 4.26
N LYS A 42 -32.45 2.82 4.72
CA LYS A 42 -33.69 3.32 5.36
C LYS A 42 -34.89 3.32 4.41
N ALA A 43 -34.67 3.49 3.12
CA ALA A 43 -35.70 3.43 2.09
C ALA A 43 -36.05 1.99 1.64
N GLY A 44 -35.45 0.97 2.27
CA GLY A 44 -35.70 -0.44 1.98
C GLY A 44 -34.84 -1.01 0.83
N ALA A 45 -33.74 -0.35 0.46
CA ALA A 45 -32.82 -0.89 -0.53
C ALA A 45 -31.91 -1.97 0.08
N ASP A 46 -31.68 -3.04 -0.68
CA ASP A 46 -30.69 -4.06 -0.35
C ASP A 46 -29.26 -3.54 -0.56
N VAL A 47 -28.33 -4.06 0.24
CA VAL A 47 -26.88 -3.82 0.07
C VAL A 47 -26.25 -5.10 -0.44
N ILE A 48 -25.66 -5.04 -1.63
CA ILE A 48 -24.97 -6.16 -2.28
C ILE A 48 -23.47 -5.84 -2.35
N GLY A 49 -22.65 -6.84 -2.00
CA GLY A 49 -21.20 -6.68 -1.87
C GLY A 49 -20.81 -6.35 -0.44
N ASN A 50 -20.04 -7.23 0.18
CA ASN A 50 -19.53 -7.07 1.54
C ASN A 50 -18.11 -7.66 1.59
N GLY A 51 -17.20 -6.97 2.27
CA GLY A 51 -15.83 -7.39 2.54
C GLY A 51 -14.82 -6.99 1.47
N SER A 52 -15.25 -6.49 0.31
CA SER A 52 -14.32 -6.07 -0.75
C SER A 52 -13.72 -4.70 -0.48
N VAL A 53 -12.39 -4.61 -0.55
CA VAL A 53 -11.64 -3.36 -0.42
C VAL A 53 -10.76 -3.19 -1.65
N ILE A 54 -10.80 -2.01 -2.27
CA ILE A 54 -9.79 -1.62 -3.25
C ILE A 54 -8.72 -0.87 -2.47
N GLY A 55 -7.71 -1.61 -2.01
CA GLY A 55 -6.58 -1.04 -1.29
C GLY A 55 -5.50 -0.53 -2.22
N PHE A 56 -4.90 0.60 -1.85
CA PHE A 56 -3.73 1.16 -2.51
C PHE A 56 -2.56 1.28 -1.55
N ARG A 57 -1.37 1.41 -2.12
CA ARG A 57 -0.12 1.53 -1.36
C ARG A 57 0.15 3.01 -1.10
N ARG A 58 0.89 3.31 -0.03
CA ARG A 58 1.47 4.65 0.18
C ARG A 58 2.90 4.51 0.65
N VAL A 59 3.73 5.50 0.32
CA VAL A 59 5.05 5.63 0.92
C VAL A 59 4.88 6.30 2.28
N ILE A 60 5.48 5.72 3.33
CA ILE A 60 5.40 6.27 4.69
C ILE A 60 6.02 7.68 4.68
N GLY A 61 5.32 8.63 5.29
CA GLY A 61 5.77 10.03 5.36
C GLY A 61 5.48 10.88 4.12
N GLU A 62 4.91 10.30 3.05
CA GLU A 62 4.60 11.02 1.81
C GLU A 62 3.07 11.20 1.63
N PRO A 63 2.62 12.36 1.12
CA PRO A 63 1.22 12.53 0.75
C PRO A 63 0.93 11.67 -0.48
N ALA A 64 -0.06 10.80 -0.33
CA ALA A 64 -0.45 9.84 -1.35
C ALA A 64 -0.85 10.50 -2.67
N TYR A 65 -0.52 9.87 -3.80
CA TYR A 65 -0.86 10.33 -5.17
C TYR A 65 -0.35 11.72 -5.57
N VAL A 66 0.43 12.40 -4.72
CA VAL A 66 0.90 13.76 -5.00
C VAL A 66 2.39 13.79 -5.33
N THR A 67 3.19 12.86 -4.82
CA THR A 67 4.64 12.87 -5.00
C THR A 67 5.13 11.84 -6.00
N GLU A 68 6.23 12.16 -6.69
CA GLU A 68 6.86 11.29 -7.69
C GLU A 68 7.21 9.91 -7.12
N ILE A 69 7.70 9.83 -5.88
CA ILE A 69 8.01 8.57 -5.22
C ILE A 69 6.75 7.70 -5.03
N CYS A 70 5.58 8.32 -4.79
CA CYS A 70 4.32 7.61 -4.74
C CYS A 70 3.86 7.09 -6.11
N LEU A 71 4.36 7.66 -7.22
CA LEU A 71 4.05 7.14 -8.55
C LEU A 71 4.90 5.91 -8.91
N LEU A 72 6.04 5.72 -8.24
CA LEU A 72 6.90 4.55 -8.50
C LEU A 72 6.32 3.24 -7.94
N MET A 73 5.38 3.29 -6.98
CA MET A 73 4.70 2.08 -6.46
C MET A 73 3.83 1.36 -7.51
N TRP A 74 3.58 1.99 -8.65
CA TRP A 74 2.82 1.40 -9.77
C TRP A 74 3.72 0.65 -10.74
N MET A 75 5.05 0.80 -10.58
CA MET A 75 6.00 0.10 -11.40
C MET A 75 6.17 -1.35 -10.92
N PRO A 76 6.31 -2.32 -11.84
CA PRO A 76 6.41 -3.73 -11.52
C PRO A 76 7.84 -4.09 -11.06
N TYR A 77 8.38 -3.36 -10.08
CA TYR A 77 9.66 -3.67 -9.45
C TYR A 77 9.48 -4.59 -8.25
N LEU A 78 10.60 -5.22 -7.86
CA LEU A 78 10.66 -6.22 -6.81
C LEU A 78 10.09 -5.69 -5.48
N TYR A 79 9.04 -6.36 -5.01
CA TYR A 79 8.50 -6.14 -3.67
C TYR A 79 9.01 -7.19 -2.68
N VAL A 80 9.47 -6.73 -1.52
CA VAL A 80 9.87 -7.61 -0.41
C VAL A 80 9.19 -7.19 0.89
N ASN A 81 8.93 -8.16 1.76
CA ASN A 81 8.51 -7.91 3.13
C ASN A 81 9.72 -7.69 4.07
N LYS A 82 9.48 -7.53 5.37
CA LYS A 82 10.56 -7.38 6.38
C LYS A 82 11.51 -8.57 6.48
N ASP A 83 11.06 -9.76 6.11
CA ASP A 83 11.92 -10.96 6.07
C ASP A 83 12.75 -11.02 4.77
N GLY A 84 12.71 -9.97 3.95
CA GLY A 84 13.42 -9.89 2.67
C GLY A 84 12.86 -10.84 1.62
N LYS A 85 11.61 -11.32 1.76
CA LYS A 85 10.98 -12.29 0.86
C LYS A 85 9.94 -11.63 -0.04
N ARG A 86 9.84 -12.11 -1.29
CA ARG A 86 8.69 -11.84 -2.15
C ARG A 86 7.44 -12.47 -1.56
N PHE A 87 6.31 -11.78 -1.71
CA PHE A 87 5.01 -12.25 -1.22
C PHE A 87 3.89 -12.11 -2.27
N VAL A 88 4.19 -11.50 -3.42
CA VAL A 88 3.24 -11.24 -4.51
C VAL A 88 3.97 -11.21 -5.87
N ASN A 89 3.19 -11.34 -6.94
CA ASN A 89 3.60 -10.94 -8.28
C ASN A 89 3.50 -9.40 -8.40
N GLU A 90 4.56 -8.75 -8.84
CA GLU A 90 4.71 -7.30 -8.96
C GLU A 90 3.73 -6.67 -9.98
N THR A 91 3.11 -7.48 -10.84
CA THR A 91 2.10 -7.06 -11.83
C THR A 91 0.66 -7.35 -11.41
N ILE A 92 0.45 -7.82 -10.17
CA ILE A 92 -0.88 -8.24 -9.69
C ILE A 92 -1.80 -7.05 -9.43
N ASP A 93 -3.12 -7.30 -9.57
CA ASP A 93 -4.15 -6.29 -9.31
C ASP A 93 -4.13 -5.79 -7.86
N TYR A 94 -4.44 -4.50 -7.70
CA TYR A 94 -4.36 -3.75 -6.44
C TYR A 94 -5.09 -4.42 -5.27
N PRO A 95 -6.34 -4.93 -5.42
CA PRO A 95 -7.03 -5.59 -4.31
C PRO A 95 -6.28 -6.83 -3.84
N ILE A 96 -5.72 -7.62 -4.76
CA ILE A 96 -5.00 -8.85 -4.40
C ILE A 96 -3.67 -8.50 -3.73
N PHE A 97 -2.99 -7.45 -4.20
CA PHE A 97 -1.80 -6.96 -3.52
C PHE A 97 -2.12 -6.51 -2.09
N TYR A 98 -3.19 -5.72 -1.91
CA TYR A 98 -3.61 -5.24 -0.60
C TYR A 98 -3.86 -6.39 0.37
N GLU A 99 -4.62 -7.41 -0.06
CA GLU A 99 -4.87 -8.61 0.74
C GLU A 99 -3.58 -9.32 1.17
N ALA A 100 -2.58 -9.35 0.29
CA ALA A 100 -1.29 -9.94 0.62
C ALA A 100 -0.46 -9.03 1.56
N LEU A 101 -0.51 -7.71 1.37
CA LEU A 101 0.22 -6.72 2.17
C LEU A 101 -0.23 -6.72 3.63
N ILE A 102 -1.54 -6.72 3.89
CA ILE A 102 -2.08 -6.68 5.26
C ILE A 102 -1.75 -7.94 6.08
N GLN A 103 -1.28 -9.01 5.42
CA GLN A 103 -0.80 -10.25 6.04
C GLN A 103 0.72 -10.23 6.29
N GLN A 104 1.45 -9.23 5.80
CA GLN A 104 2.91 -9.13 6.01
C GLN A 104 3.25 -8.56 7.39
N PRO A 105 4.45 -8.84 7.92
CA PRO A 105 4.92 -8.25 9.17
C PRO A 105 4.82 -6.72 9.15
N ASP A 106 4.18 -6.17 10.19
CA ASP A 106 3.88 -4.75 10.36
C ASP A 106 3.09 -4.09 9.22
N GLN A 107 2.49 -4.89 8.33
CA GLN A 107 1.74 -4.43 7.15
C GLN A 107 2.59 -3.52 6.23
N ILE A 108 3.90 -3.78 6.17
CA ILE A 108 4.86 -3.00 5.39
C ILE A 108 5.48 -3.87 4.30
N SER A 109 5.67 -3.27 3.13
CA SER A 109 6.47 -3.80 2.03
C SER A 109 7.47 -2.75 1.55
N TYR A 110 8.59 -3.21 1.01
CA TYR A 110 9.62 -2.37 0.41
C TYR A 110 9.67 -2.64 -1.08
N LEU A 111 9.78 -1.56 -1.86
CA LEU A 111 10.03 -1.62 -3.30
C LEU A 111 11.52 -1.42 -3.53
N ILE A 112 12.16 -2.38 -4.19
CA ILE A 112 13.61 -2.40 -4.37
C ILE A 112 13.97 -1.87 -5.76
N PHE A 113 14.89 -0.91 -5.79
CA PHE A 113 15.44 -0.30 -7.01
C PHE A 113 16.94 -0.54 -7.10
N ASP A 114 17.44 -0.58 -8.33
CA ASP A 114 18.87 -0.49 -8.58
C ASP A 114 19.35 0.98 -8.49
N GLY A 115 20.67 1.17 -8.50
CA GLY A 115 21.27 2.51 -8.40
C GLY A 115 21.19 3.35 -9.69
N ASN A 116 20.54 2.86 -10.75
CA ASN A 116 20.57 3.49 -12.08
C ASN A 116 19.23 4.09 -12.48
N THR A 117 18.13 3.69 -11.84
CA THR A 117 16.78 4.07 -12.23
C THR A 117 16.19 5.07 -11.23
N TYR A 118 15.53 6.12 -11.73
CA TYR A 118 14.85 7.14 -10.91
C TYR A 118 15.74 7.82 -9.84
N VAL A 119 17.06 7.90 -10.09
CA VAL A 119 18.06 8.36 -9.12
C VAL A 119 17.67 9.68 -8.43
N GLU A 120 17.25 10.69 -9.19
CA GLU A 120 16.86 11.99 -8.63
C GLU A 120 15.64 11.88 -7.69
N THR A 121 14.61 11.14 -8.09
CA THR A 121 13.40 10.94 -7.28
C THR A 121 13.71 10.13 -6.02
N LEU A 122 14.54 9.09 -6.12
CA LEU A 122 14.95 8.26 -4.99
C LEU A 122 15.86 9.03 -4.01
N ASP A 123 16.81 9.83 -4.51
CA ASP A 123 17.69 10.65 -3.66
C ASP A 123 16.88 11.68 -2.86
N LYS A 124 15.90 12.35 -3.48
CA LYS A 124 14.97 13.24 -2.77
C LYS A 124 14.15 12.50 -1.71
N ALA A 125 13.75 11.25 -1.97
CA ALA A 125 13.02 10.45 -0.98
C ALA A 125 13.92 10.05 0.20
N VAL A 126 15.21 9.75 -0.05
CA VAL A 126 16.20 9.50 1.00
C VAL A 126 16.43 10.74 1.85
N GLU A 127 16.60 11.92 1.24
CA GLU A 127 16.76 13.19 1.96
C GLU A 127 15.57 13.52 2.87
N LYS A 128 14.35 13.14 2.45
CA LYS A 128 13.12 13.28 3.25
C LYS A 128 12.93 12.20 4.31
N GLY A 129 13.72 11.12 4.26
CA GLY A 129 13.58 9.95 5.14
C GLY A 129 12.45 9.00 4.76
N SER A 130 11.91 9.09 3.54
CA SER A 130 10.87 8.19 3.02
C SER A 130 11.43 7.00 2.21
N ALA A 131 12.75 6.97 1.96
CA ALA A 131 13.46 5.86 1.34
C ALA A 131 14.85 5.64 1.99
N PHE A 132 15.48 4.52 1.64
CA PHE A 132 16.82 4.12 2.10
C PHE A 132 17.74 3.89 0.90
N LYS A 133 19.02 4.19 1.05
CA LYS A 133 20.05 3.98 0.02
C LYS A 133 21.34 3.49 0.67
N ALA A 134 21.99 2.52 0.04
CA ALA A 134 23.30 2.01 0.44
C ALA A 134 24.02 1.39 -0.77
N ASP A 135 25.34 1.21 -0.64
CA ASP A 135 26.19 0.64 -1.70
C ASP A 135 26.11 -0.89 -1.78
N THR A 136 25.59 -1.54 -0.73
CA THR A 136 25.44 -3.00 -0.66
C THR A 136 24.03 -3.39 -0.22
N LEU A 137 23.55 -4.55 -0.66
CA LEU A 137 22.26 -5.10 -0.23
C LEU A 137 22.20 -5.32 1.29
N GLU A 138 23.33 -5.70 1.90
CA GLU A 138 23.40 -5.94 3.33
C GLU A 138 23.21 -4.64 4.13
N ASP A 139 23.87 -3.57 3.72
CA ASP A 139 23.74 -2.26 4.37
C ASP A 139 22.35 -1.64 4.11
N LEU A 140 21.80 -1.83 2.91
CA LEU A 140 20.43 -1.42 2.59
C LEU A 140 19.42 -2.13 3.50
N ALA A 141 19.56 -3.45 3.65
CA ALA A 141 18.69 -4.24 4.50
C ALA A 141 18.73 -3.76 5.96
N LYS A 142 19.94 -3.55 6.50
CA LYS A 142 20.13 -3.02 7.86
C LYS A 142 19.50 -1.64 8.04
N ALA A 143 19.69 -0.74 7.08
CA ALA A 143 19.14 0.61 7.13
C ALA A 143 17.60 0.60 7.12
N ALA A 144 17.00 -0.28 6.30
CA ALA A 144 15.55 -0.40 6.14
C ALA A 144 14.87 -1.28 7.21
N GLY A 145 15.64 -2.04 7.99
CA GLY A 145 15.12 -3.03 8.95
C GLY A 145 14.59 -4.31 8.30
N ILE A 146 15.17 -4.72 7.18
CA ILE A 146 14.88 -5.96 6.44
C ILE A 146 15.92 -7.03 6.83
N ASP A 147 15.55 -8.31 6.85
CA ASP A 147 16.50 -9.42 6.99
C ASP A 147 17.54 -9.39 5.83
N PRO A 148 18.85 -9.14 6.12
CA PRO A 148 19.87 -9.05 5.09
C PRO A 148 20.07 -10.36 4.31
N ALA A 149 19.93 -11.51 4.97
CA ALA A 149 20.09 -12.80 4.33
C ALA A 149 18.92 -13.07 3.37
N GLY A 150 17.68 -12.87 3.85
CA GLY A 150 16.48 -12.99 3.04
C GLY A 150 16.50 -12.06 1.82
N LEU A 151 16.86 -10.78 2.00
CA LEU A 151 16.90 -9.82 0.89
C LEU A 151 17.91 -10.25 -0.17
N LYS A 152 19.13 -10.61 0.25
CA LYS A 152 20.18 -11.06 -0.67
C LYS A 152 19.72 -12.27 -1.49
N THR A 153 19.22 -13.31 -0.84
CA THR A 153 18.71 -14.51 -1.52
C THR A 153 17.60 -14.18 -2.51
N THR A 154 16.68 -13.29 -2.14
CA THR A 154 15.58 -12.89 -3.01
C THR A 154 16.05 -12.12 -4.24
N VAL A 155 16.98 -11.17 -4.08
CA VAL A 155 17.53 -10.40 -5.21
C VAL A 155 18.35 -11.30 -6.13
N GLU A 156 19.17 -12.20 -5.59
CA GLU A 156 19.94 -13.18 -6.38
C GLU A 156 19.03 -14.12 -7.19
N ALA A 157 17.87 -14.50 -6.65
CA ALA A 157 16.91 -15.35 -7.36
C ALA A 157 16.04 -14.58 -8.38
N TYR A 158 15.99 -13.26 -8.30
CA TYR A 158 15.18 -12.41 -9.19
C TYR A 158 15.94 -12.00 -10.46
N ASN A 159 17.27 -11.89 -10.39
CA ASN A 159 18.17 -11.57 -11.51
C ASN A 159 18.47 -12.80 -12.38
#